data_AF-A0A9P6Y0W9-F1
#
_entry.id   AF-A0A9P6Y0W9-F1
#
_cell.length_a   1.000
_cell.length_b   1.000
_cell.length_c   1.000
_cell.angle_alpha   90.00
_cell.angle_beta   90.00
_cell.angle_gamma   90.00
#
_symmetry.space_group_name_H-M   'P 1'
#
loop_
_entity.id
_entity.type
_entity.pdbx_description
1 polymer ?
#
loop_
_entity_poly.entity_id
_entity_poly.type
_entity_poly.pdbx_seq_one_letter_code
_entity_poly.pdbx_strand_id
1 'polypeptide(L)'
;MNYSADSSVKSQLYDTYLQIILQQKHISEKLDDSEKNKALGLTKEMYRRLQQSNYKKTTSTALEKLQLLPFRKLKFSSKLFFDQNNQKLVRSLRANFGQDAVLVFGDWSASDVKYQESTRSKGLIRVLKKNGFVVYLINEYKTSSHCPTYENELEKFKTAPNPRPYQRKKKPDVLCNGLLM
;
A
#
# COMPACT_ATOMS: atom_id res chain seq x y z
N MET A 1 -5.94 -23.47 15.05
CA MET A 1 -7.32 -23.67 14.52
C MET A 1 -7.96 -22.30 14.27
N ASN A 2 -7.87 -21.71 13.07
CA ASN A 2 -8.49 -20.41 12.75
C ASN A 2 -8.86 -20.27 11.25
N TYR A 3 -8.80 -21.37 10.48
CA TYR A 3 -8.89 -21.31 9.01
C TYR A 3 -10.32 -21.08 8.48
N SER A 4 -11.34 -21.45 9.27
CA SER A 4 -12.76 -21.36 8.88
C SER A 4 -13.36 -19.96 9.04
N ALA A 5 -12.93 -19.19 10.05
CA ALA A 5 -13.40 -17.82 10.24
C ALA A 5 -12.88 -16.86 9.17
N ASP A 6 -11.61 -17.01 8.76
CA ASP A 6 -10.97 -16.14 7.77
C ASP A 6 -11.53 -16.34 6.34
N SER A 7 -11.96 -17.57 5.99
CA SER A 7 -12.62 -17.83 4.70
C SER A 7 -14.04 -17.25 4.64
N SER A 8 -14.76 -17.29 5.78
CA SER A 8 -16.10 -16.72 5.91
C SER A 8 -16.08 -15.19 5.78
N VAL A 9 -15.14 -14.53 6.46
CA VAL A 9 -14.96 -13.07 6.36
C VAL A 9 -14.58 -12.62 4.95
N LYS A 10 -13.68 -13.34 4.27
CA LYS A 10 -13.31 -13.07 2.87
C LYS A 10 -14.49 -13.23 1.91
N SER A 11 -15.39 -14.16 2.20
CA SER A 11 -16.57 -14.43 1.39
C SER A 11 -17.66 -13.37 1.56
N GLN A 12 -17.89 -12.94 2.80
CA GLN A 12 -18.77 -11.81 3.11
C GLN A 12 -18.29 -10.50 2.44
N LEU A 13 -16.97 -10.28 2.41
CA LEU A 13 -16.38 -9.12 1.74
C LEU A 13 -16.64 -9.14 0.22
N TYR A 14 -16.55 -10.32 -0.40
CA TYR A 14 -16.80 -10.51 -1.83
C TYR A 14 -18.27 -10.33 -2.19
N ASP A 15 -19.19 -10.80 -1.34
CA ASP A 15 -20.63 -10.61 -1.50
C ASP A 15 -21.01 -9.13 -1.39
N THR A 16 -20.49 -8.46 -0.36
CA THR A 16 -20.67 -7.01 -0.16
C THR A 16 -20.14 -6.22 -1.36
N TYR A 17 -18.99 -6.64 -1.92
CA TYR A 17 -18.44 -6.06 -3.15
C TYR A 17 -19.37 -6.21 -4.35
N LEU A 18 -19.94 -7.40 -4.58
CA LEU A 18 -20.87 -7.63 -5.69
C LEU A 18 -22.15 -6.80 -5.53
N GLN A 19 -22.69 -6.70 -4.32
CA GLN A 19 -23.84 -5.83 -4.03
C GLN A 19 -23.53 -4.36 -4.35
N ILE A 20 -22.37 -3.86 -3.95
CA ILE A 20 -21.94 -2.48 -4.23
C ILE A 20 -21.79 -2.24 -5.74
N ILE A 21 -21.26 -3.19 -6.51
CA ILE A 21 -21.15 -3.07 -7.97
C ILE A 21 -22.54 -2.97 -8.61
N LEU A 22 -23.45 -3.87 -8.24
CA LEU A 22 -24.79 -3.92 -8.82
C LEU A 22 -25.62 -2.66 -8.50
N GLN A 23 -25.35 -2.01 -7.37
CA GLN A 23 -25.98 -0.75 -6.97
C GLN A 23 -25.42 0.49 -7.70
N GLN A 24 -24.35 0.37 -8.50
CA GLN A 24 -23.81 1.52 -9.22
C GLN A 24 -24.78 1.99 -10.31
N LYS A 25 -25.11 3.29 -10.30
CA LYS A 25 -26.10 3.92 -11.20
C LYS A 25 -25.95 3.51 -12.68
N HIS A 26 -24.74 3.60 -13.22
CA HIS A 26 -24.45 3.26 -14.62
C HIS A 26 -24.51 1.75 -14.96
N ILE A 27 -24.51 0.87 -13.95
CA ILE A 27 -24.72 -0.58 -14.10
C ILE A 27 -26.21 -0.87 -13.98
N SER A 28 -26.87 -0.28 -12.99
CA SER A 28 -28.32 -0.37 -12.81
C SER A 28 -29.12 0.18 -14.01
N GLU A 29 -28.61 1.22 -14.68
CA GLU A 29 -29.23 1.78 -15.89
C GLU A 29 -29.02 0.93 -17.15
N LYS A 30 -28.04 0.00 -17.15
CA LYS A 30 -27.71 -0.85 -18.30
C LYS A 30 -28.29 -2.26 -18.24
N LEU A 31 -28.77 -2.69 -17.07
CA LEU A 31 -29.32 -4.02 -16.84
C LEU A 31 -30.84 -3.90 -16.72
N ASP A 32 -31.56 -4.73 -17.45
CA ASP A 32 -33.02 -4.82 -17.35
C ASP A 32 -33.43 -5.34 -15.96
N ASP A 33 -34.62 -4.98 -15.47
CA ASP A 33 -35.07 -5.36 -14.13
C ASP A 33 -35.20 -6.89 -13.97
N SER A 34 -35.43 -7.63 -15.07
CA SER A 34 -35.36 -9.09 -15.11
C SER A 34 -33.94 -9.62 -14.85
N GLU A 35 -32.94 -8.97 -15.43
CA GLU A 35 -31.53 -9.35 -15.28
C GLU A 35 -30.98 -8.99 -13.89
N LYS A 36 -31.42 -7.86 -13.32
CA LYS A 36 -31.11 -7.49 -11.93
C LYS A 36 -31.66 -8.51 -10.95
N ASN A 37 -32.92 -8.93 -11.11
CA ASN A 37 -33.54 -9.91 -10.24
C ASN A 37 -32.87 -11.29 -10.35
N LYS A 38 -32.44 -11.68 -11.56
CA LYS A 38 -31.61 -12.88 -11.76
C LYS A 38 -30.24 -12.75 -11.10
N ALA A 39 -29.56 -11.62 -11.26
CA ALA A 39 -28.25 -11.37 -10.63
C ALA A 39 -28.37 -11.37 -9.10
N LEU A 40 -29.40 -10.73 -8.54
CA LEU A 40 -29.65 -10.69 -7.10
C LEU A 40 -30.02 -12.08 -6.55
N GLY A 41 -30.82 -12.84 -7.29
CA GLY A 41 -31.16 -14.23 -6.97
C GLY A 41 -29.93 -15.13 -7.00
N LEU A 42 -29.07 -14.98 -8.02
CA LEU A 42 -27.78 -15.67 -8.10
C LEU A 42 -26.85 -15.28 -6.95
N THR A 43 -26.83 -14.02 -6.54
CA THR A 43 -26.01 -13.52 -5.43
C THR A 43 -26.47 -14.10 -4.09
N LYS A 44 -27.78 -14.11 -3.83
CA LYS A 44 -28.38 -14.80 -2.67
C LYS A 44 -28.11 -16.30 -2.68
N GLU A 45 -28.14 -16.92 -3.86
CA GLU A 45 -27.83 -18.33 -4.03
C GLU A 45 -26.34 -18.63 -3.82
N MET A 46 -25.46 -17.70 -4.23
CA MET A 46 -24.04 -17.76 -3.98
C MET A 46 -23.73 -17.70 -2.49
N TYR A 47 -24.38 -16.81 -1.72
CA TYR A 47 -24.26 -16.76 -0.25
C TYR A 47 -24.60 -18.12 0.39
N ARG A 48 -25.65 -18.78 -0.11
CA ARG A 48 -26.10 -20.10 0.36
C ARG A 48 -25.16 -21.24 -0.03
N ARG A 49 -24.52 -21.18 -1.21
CA ARG A 49 -23.66 -22.24 -1.77
C ARG A 49 -22.16 -22.11 -1.48
N LEU A 50 -21.75 -21.01 -0.88
CA LEU A 50 -20.37 -20.64 -0.58
C LEU A 50 -19.63 -21.58 0.40
N GLN A 51 -20.32 -22.59 0.93
CA GLN A 51 -19.73 -23.70 1.68
C GLN A 51 -19.03 -24.75 0.79
N GLN A 52 -19.12 -24.67 -0.54
CA GLN A 52 -18.53 -25.65 -1.46
C GLN A 52 -17.50 -25.01 -2.40
N SER A 53 -16.33 -25.64 -2.49
CA SER A 53 -15.01 -25.10 -2.90
C SER A 53 -14.82 -24.64 -4.36
N ASN A 54 -15.85 -24.58 -5.22
CA ASN A 54 -15.66 -24.45 -6.68
C ASN A 54 -16.28 -23.20 -7.35
N TYR A 55 -16.90 -22.28 -6.60
CA TYR A 55 -17.72 -21.18 -7.14
C TYR A 55 -16.94 -20.00 -7.75
N LYS A 56 -15.70 -19.73 -7.30
CA LYS A 56 -14.90 -18.57 -7.78
C LYS A 56 -14.72 -18.56 -9.29
N LYS A 57 -14.53 -19.74 -9.89
CA LYS A 57 -14.34 -19.93 -11.34
C LYS A 57 -15.60 -19.59 -12.14
N THR A 58 -16.76 -20.03 -11.65
CA THR A 58 -18.06 -19.79 -12.29
C THR A 58 -18.45 -18.31 -12.23
N THR A 59 -18.13 -17.64 -11.12
CA THR A 59 -18.39 -16.20 -10.94
C THR A 59 -17.57 -15.34 -11.89
N SER A 60 -16.29 -15.65 -12.09
CA SER A 60 -15.47 -14.93 -13.07
C SER A 60 -16.01 -15.06 -14.48
N THR A 61 -16.49 -16.25 -14.87
CA THR A 61 -17.04 -16.51 -16.20
C THR A 61 -18.36 -15.76 -16.44
N ALA A 62 -19.24 -15.68 -15.43
CA ALA A 62 -20.50 -14.92 -15.55
C ALA A 62 -20.27 -13.41 -15.65
N LEU A 63 -19.31 -12.87 -14.89
CA LEU A 63 -18.94 -11.45 -14.94
C LEU A 63 -18.18 -11.07 -16.23
N GLU A 64 -17.39 -11.98 -16.79
CA GLU A 64 -16.78 -11.82 -18.11
C GLU A 64 -17.83 -11.74 -19.21
N LYS A 65 -18.85 -12.62 -19.17
CA LYS A 65 -19.99 -12.59 -20.11
C LYS A 65 -20.75 -11.27 -20.08
N LEU A 66 -20.86 -10.62 -18.93
CA LEU A 66 -21.54 -9.33 -18.75
C LEU A 66 -20.71 -8.12 -19.23
N GLN A 67 -19.48 -8.32 -19.74
CA GLN A 67 -18.58 -7.26 -20.21
C GLN A 67 -18.47 -6.04 -19.29
N LEU A 68 -18.57 -6.24 -17.96
CA LEU A 68 -18.42 -5.19 -16.95
C LEU A 68 -16.94 -4.82 -16.83
N LEU A 69 -16.44 -4.14 -17.87
CA LEU A 69 -15.17 -3.45 -18.07
C LEU A 69 -13.96 -3.98 -17.25
N PRO A 70 -13.01 -4.69 -17.90
CA PRO A 70 -11.77 -5.15 -17.27
C PRO A 70 -11.01 -4.03 -16.54
N PHE A 71 -11.03 -2.81 -17.11
CA PHE A 71 -10.32 -1.65 -16.58
C PHE A 71 -10.84 -1.16 -15.22
N ARG A 72 -12.15 -1.21 -14.98
CA ARG A 72 -12.73 -0.78 -13.69
C ARG A 72 -12.52 -1.85 -12.62
N LYS A 73 -12.60 -3.13 -13.00
CA LYS A 73 -12.25 -4.26 -12.14
C LYS A 73 -10.80 -4.17 -11.65
N LEU A 74 -9.85 -3.83 -12.54
CA LEU A 74 -8.43 -3.65 -12.18
C LEU A 74 -8.20 -2.47 -11.23
N LYS A 75 -8.85 -1.32 -11.46
CA LYS A 75 -8.74 -0.15 -10.57
C LYS A 75 -9.31 -0.46 -9.18
N PHE A 76 -10.48 -1.09 -9.11
CA PHE A 76 -11.08 -1.47 -7.84
C PHE A 76 -10.21 -2.50 -7.10
N SER A 77 -9.77 -3.57 -7.76
CA SER A 77 -8.94 -4.59 -7.13
C SER A 77 -7.63 -4.00 -6.60
N SER A 78 -6.98 -3.13 -7.37
CA SER A 78 -5.78 -2.41 -6.94
C SER A 78 -6.03 -1.61 -5.66
N LYS A 79 -7.12 -0.86 -5.61
CA LYS A 79 -7.51 -0.10 -4.42
C LYS A 79 -7.80 -1.00 -3.22
N LEU A 80 -8.52 -2.10 -3.43
CA LEU A 80 -8.82 -3.08 -2.39
C LEU A 80 -7.55 -3.70 -1.80
N PHE A 81 -6.63 -4.16 -2.65
CA PHE A 81 -5.36 -4.74 -2.20
C PHE A 81 -4.49 -3.70 -1.49
N PHE A 82 -4.46 -2.46 -1.97
CA PHE A 82 -3.76 -1.38 -1.29
C PHE A 82 -4.32 -1.14 0.12
N ASP A 83 -5.64 -1.11 0.28
CA ASP A 83 -6.28 -0.91 1.58
C ASP A 83 -6.07 -2.11 2.51
N GLN A 84 -6.13 -3.34 2.00
CA GLN A 84 -5.81 -4.56 2.75
C GLN A 84 -4.35 -4.58 3.24
N ASN A 85 -3.40 -4.21 2.38
CA ASN A 85 -1.99 -4.13 2.74
C ASN A 85 -1.73 -3.05 3.80
N ASN A 86 -2.37 -1.88 3.67
CA ASN A 86 -2.28 -0.83 4.69
C ASN A 86 -2.83 -1.29 6.03
N GLN A 87 -3.99 -1.98 6.05
CA GLN A 87 -4.53 -2.54 7.29
C GLN A 87 -3.60 -3.57 7.90
N LYS A 88 -3.00 -4.43 7.07
CA LYS A 88 -2.01 -5.43 7.53
C LYS A 88 -0.80 -4.75 8.17
N LEU A 89 -0.27 -3.70 7.53
CA LEU A 89 0.83 -2.90 8.06
C LEU A 89 0.49 -2.26 9.41
N VAL A 90 -0.68 -1.62 9.52
CA VAL A 90 -1.16 -0.99 10.76
C VAL A 90 -1.29 -2.02 11.88
N ARG A 91 -1.84 -3.21 11.58
CA ARG A 91 -1.96 -4.31 12.55
C ARG A 91 -0.59 -4.80 13.01
N SER A 92 0.35 -5.00 12.09
CA SER A 92 1.71 -5.42 12.47
C SER A 92 2.43 -4.38 13.30
N LEU A 93 2.26 -3.09 12.99
CA LEU A 93 2.87 -2.01 13.77
C LEU A 93 2.30 -1.98 15.20
N ARG A 94 0.98 -2.09 15.36
CA ARG A 94 0.35 -2.15 16.69
C ARG A 94 0.74 -3.41 17.46
N ALA A 95 0.88 -4.54 16.79
CA ALA A 95 1.30 -5.79 17.41
C ALA A 95 2.75 -5.71 17.93
N ASN A 96 3.65 -5.06 17.20
CA ASN A 96 5.06 -4.96 17.55
C ASN A 96 5.37 -3.85 18.56
N PHE A 97 4.73 -2.68 18.41
CA PHE A 97 5.08 -1.47 19.15
C PHE A 97 4.00 -1.01 20.14
N GLY A 98 2.85 -1.67 20.18
CA GLY A 98 1.71 -1.30 21.00
C GLY A 98 0.79 -0.27 20.35
N GLN A 99 -0.32 0.01 21.04
CA GLN A 99 -1.39 0.89 20.55
C GLN A 99 -0.99 2.38 20.62
N ASP A 100 -0.12 2.75 21.56
CA ASP A 100 0.32 4.13 21.84
C ASP A 100 1.67 4.46 21.19
N ALA A 101 2.08 3.68 20.19
CA ALA A 101 3.35 3.85 19.50
C ALA A 101 3.43 5.22 18.81
N VAL A 102 4.51 5.95 19.12
CA VAL A 102 4.91 7.17 18.42
C VAL A 102 5.89 6.80 17.32
N LEU A 103 5.58 7.19 16.08
CA LEU A 103 6.44 6.92 14.93
C LEU A 103 7.20 8.19 14.56
N VAL A 104 8.51 8.03 14.37
CA VAL A 104 9.41 9.13 14.04
C VAL A 104 10.08 8.81 12.71
N PHE A 105 9.96 9.71 11.74
CA PHE A 105 10.59 9.57 10.42
C PHE A 105 11.49 10.76 10.13
N GLY A 106 12.45 10.59 9.23
CA GLY A 106 13.16 11.72 8.63
C GLY A 106 12.25 12.55 7.74
N ASP A 107 12.41 13.87 7.81
CA ASP A 107 11.84 14.82 6.87
C ASP A 107 12.62 14.81 5.54
N TRP A 108 12.50 13.74 4.75
CA TRP A 108 13.14 13.73 3.42
C TRP A 108 12.46 14.71 2.46
N SER A 109 12.68 16.00 2.63
CA SER A 109 12.23 17.08 1.76
C SER A 109 13.30 17.32 0.71
N ALA A 110 13.37 16.45 -0.29
CA ALA A 110 13.96 16.85 -1.55
C ALA A 110 12.97 17.81 -2.23
N SER A 111 13.46 18.92 -2.80
CA SER A 111 12.64 19.71 -3.71
C SER A 111 12.17 18.81 -4.86
N ASP A 112 10.91 18.97 -5.28
CA ASP A 112 10.36 18.19 -6.40
C ASP A 112 11.09 18.63 -7.69
N VAL A 113 12.19 17.94 -8.01
CA VAL A 113 12.97 18.17 -9.23
C VAL A 113 12.38 17.36 -10.37
N LYS A 114 12.36 17.92 -11.59
CA LYS A 114 11.92 17.18 -12.78
C LYS A 114 12.79 15.92 -12.95
N TYR A 115 12.15 14.77 -13.16
CA TYR A 115 12.78 13.44 -13.25
C TYR A 115 13.27 12.83 -11.92
N GLN A 116 13.00 13.48 -10.78
CA GLN A 116 13.18 12.88 -9.46
C GLN A 116 11.90 12.09 -9.09
N GLU A 117 12.06 10.94 -8.44
CA GLU A 117 10.91 10.23 -7.89
C GLU A 117 10.20 11.07 -6.83
N SER A 118 8.87 10.98 -6.78
CA SER A 118 8.07 11.63 -5.74
C SER A 118 8.52 11.19 -4.34
N THR A 119 8.48 12.09 -3.36
CA THR A 119 8.85 11.79 -1.96
C THR A 119 8.12 10.53 -1.45
N ARG A 120 8.84 9.40 -1.37
CA ARG A 120 8.26 8.07 -1.13
C ARG A 120 7.50 7.96 0.21
N SER A 121 7.82 8.78 1.20
CA SER A 121 7.25 8.72 2.55
C SER A 121 5.89 9.43 2.70
N LYS A 122 5.52 10.39 1.82
CA LYS A 122 4.29 11.21 2.00
C LYS A 122 3.01 10.37 2.07
N GLY A 123 2.90 9.36 1.20
CA GLY A 123 1.73 8.45 1.17
C GLY A 123 1.62 7.60 2.43
N LEU A 124 2.75 7.02 2.87
CA LEU A 124 2.82 6.21 4.08
C LEU A 124 2.48 7.02 5.33
N ILE A 125 3.06 8.22 5.49
CA ILE A 125 2.78 9.13 6.61
C ILE A 125 1.28 9.44 6.69
N ARG A 126 0.63 9.70 5.54
CA ARG A 126 -0.82 9.95 5.48
C ARG A 126 -1.63 8.74 5.95
N VAL A 127 -1.24 7.53 5.53
CA VAL A 127 -1.89 6.28 5.97
C VAL A 127 -1.75 6.11 7.49
N LEU A 128 -0.56 6.32 8.05
CA LEU A 128 -0.31 6.16 9.48
C LEU A 128 -1.10 7.17 10.32
N LYS A 129 -1.06 8.46 9.96
CA LYS A 129 -1.85 9.51 10.62
C LYS A 129 -3.36 9.21 10.57
N LYS A 130 -3.87 8.75 9.42
CA LYS A 130 -5.29 8.37 9.27
C LYS A 130 -5.69 7.21 10.19
N ASN A 131 -4.75 6.32 10.54
CA ASN A 131 -4.98 5.18 11.43
C ASN A 131 -4.70 5.50 12.91
N GLY A 132 -4.56 6.77 13.26
CA GLY A 132 -4.45 7.24 14.65
C GLY A 132 -3.04 7.14 15.24
N PHE A 133 -2.00 6.89 14.45
CA PHE A 133 -0.63 6.97 14.95
C PHE A 133 -0.19 8.43 15.10
N VAL A 134 0.53 8.71 16.19
CA VAL A 134 1.27 9.96 16.35
C VAL A 134 2.54 9.85 15.50
N VAL A 135 2.70 10.77 14.55
CA VAL A 135 3.83 10.75 13.61
C VAL A 135 4.59 12.08 13.66
N TYR A 136 5.85 12.03 14.06
CA TYR A 136 6.78 13.17 14.02
C TYR A 136 7.76 13.04 12.85
N LEU A 137 8.18 14.19 12.34
CA LEU A 137 9.22 14.29 11.32
C LEU A 137 10.42 15.01 11.94
N ILE A 138 11.59 14.38 11.88
CA ILE A 138 12.85 14.94 12.37
C ILE A 138 13.68 15.41 11.19
N ASN A 139 14.33 16.56 11.38
CA ASN A 139 15.32 17.06 10.45
C ASN A 139 16.55 16.15 10.42
N GLU A 140 16.75 15.42 9.33
CA GLU A 140 17.93 14.56 9.16
C GLU A 140 19.20 15.34 8.76
N TYR A 141 19.12 16.67 8.65
CA TYR A 141 20.27 17.51 8.31
C TYR A 141 21.46 17.23 9.24
N LYS A 142 22.61 16.92 8.62
CA LYS A 142 23.88 16.57 9.29
C LYS A 142 23.88 15.33 10.19
N THR A 143 22.82 14.53 10.26
CA THR A 143 22.78 13.29 11.06
C THR A 143 23.91 12.30 10.73
N SER A 144 24.38 12.26 9.48
CA SER A 144 25.49 11.40 9.05
C SER A 144 26.89 12.03 9.19
N SER A 145 26.96 13.30 9.57
CA SER A 145 28.20 14.07 9.69
C SER A 145 28.46 14.60 11.09
N HIS A 146 27.58 14.30 12.06
CA HIS A 146 27.67 14.84 13.40
C HIS A 146 27.48 13.74 14.44
N CYS A 147 28.34 13.72 15.46
CA CYS A 147 28.21 12.77 16.56
C CYS A 147 27.13 13.27 17.54
N PRO A 148 26.08 12.48 17.84
CA PRO A 148 25.06 12.88 18.80
C PRO A 148 25.59 12.96 20.23
N THR A 149 26.70 12.28 20.56
CA THR A 149 27.26 12.25 21.91
C THR A 149 28.18 13.44 22.20
N TYR A 150 28.97 13.85 21.21
CA TYR A 150 30.04 14.84 21.38
C TYR A 150 29.78 16.15 20.65
N GLU A 151 28.65 16.26 19.94
CA GLU A 151 28.24 17.43 19.16
C GLU A 151 29.36 17.98 18.26
N ASN A 152 30.19 17.08 17.72
CA ASN A 152 31.29 17.40 16.83
C ASN A 152 31.07 16.82 15.44
N GLU A 153 31.70 17.42 14.43
CA GLU A 153 31.66 16.88 13.07
C GLU A 153 32.49 15.60 12.99
N LEU A 154 31.95 14.60 12.31
CA LEU A 154 32.62 13.33 12.08
C LEU A 154 33.70 13.50 11.01
N GLU A 155 34.89 12.97 11.31
CA GLU A 155 35.98 12.96 10.36
C GLU A 155 35.70 12.00 9.19
N LYS A 156 36.07 12.45 7.99
CA LYS A 156 36.00 11.61 6.79
C LYS A 156 37.27 10.79 6.69
N PHE A 157 37.14 9.48 6.63
CA PHE A 157 38.29 8.58 6.49
C PHE A 157 38.14 7.56 5.35
N LYS A 158 36.94 7.41 4.78
CA LYS A 158 36.69 6.44 3.72
C LYS A 158 36.97 7.08 2.36
N THR A 159 37.76 6.41 1.53
CA THR A 159 37.96 6.80 0.13
C THR A 159 37.01 5.99 -0.75
N ALA A 160 36.24 6.66 -1.61
CA ALA A 160 35.30 6.04 -2.54
C ALA A 160 35.45 6.65 -3.95
N PRO A 161 35.14 5.89 -5.02
CA PRO A 161 35.16 6.42 -6.37
C PRO A 161 34.18 7.58 -6.48
N ASN A 162 34.56 8.62 -7.23
CA ASN A 162 33.78 9.84 -7.35
C ASN A 162 32.37 9.50 -7.89
N PRO A 163 31.29 9.87 -7.18
CA PRO A 163 29.92 9.54 -7.59
C PRO A 163 29.52 10.21 -8.90
N ARG A 164 30.22 11.27 -9.32
CA ARG A 164 29.98 12.00 -10.57
C ARG A 164 30.88 11.43 -11.68
N PRO A 165 30.34 10.61 -12.61
CA PRO A 165 31.18 9.89 -13.57
C PRO A 165 32.05 10.82 -14.43
N TYR A 166 31.50 11.98 -14.83
CA TYR A 166 32.21 12.97 -15.64
C TYR A 166 33.39 13.64 -14.92
N GLN A 167 33.44 13.60 -13.58
CA GLN A 167 34.54 14.18 -12.80
C GLN A 167 35.66 13.18 -12.52
N ARG A 168 35.45 11.87 -12.72
CA ARG A 168 36.42 10.82 -12.40
C ARG A 168 37.75 10.98 -13.14
N LYS A 169 37.73 11.54 -14.36
CA LYS A 169 38.97 11.83 -15.13
C LYS A 169 39.90 12.83 -14.42
N LYS A 170 39.34 13.80 -13.70
CA LYS A 170 40.11 14.85 -13.00
C LYS A 170 40.30 14.55 -11.52
N LYS A 171 39.29 13.93 -10.89
CA LYS A 171 39.28 13.55 -9.48
C LYS A 171 38.65 12.16 -9.36
N PRO A 172 39.47 11.09 -9.44
CA PRO A 172 38.97 9.71 -9.49
C PRO A 172 38.25 9.33 -8.20
N ASP A 173 38.78 9.75 -7.06
CA ASP A 173 38.29 9.38 -5.73
C ASP A 173 37.90 10.60 -4.88
N VAL A 174 37.01 10.35 -3.93
CA VAL A 174 36.54 11.34 -2.94
C VAL A 174 36.61 10.75 -1.54
N LEU A 175 37.05 11.59 -0.60
CA LEU A 175 36.99 11.30 0.83
C LEU A 175 35.55 11.51 1.33
N CYS A 176 34.98 10.50 1.98
CA CYS A 176 33.60 10.48 2.46
C CYS A 176 33.49 9.89 3.88
N ASN A 177 32.32 10.05 4.49
CA ASN A 177 32.02 9.48 5.79
C ASN A 177 31.96 7.95 5.66
N GLY A 178 32.63 7.23 6.55
CA GLY A 178 32.61 5.77 6.63
C GLY A 178 32.01 5.32 7.96
N LEU A 179 31.48 4.10 8.01
CA LEU A 179 31.17 3.42 9.27
C LEU A 179 32.41 2.66 9.70
N LEU A 180 32.83 2.85 10.96
CA LEU A 180 33.82 1.98 11.60
C LEU A 180 33.12 0.65 11.89
N MET A 181 33.72 -0.44 11.41
CA MET A 181 33.21 -1.80 11.60
C MET A 181 33.90 -2.47 12.78
#